data_AF-A0A662JPU1-F1
#
_entry.id   AF-A0A662JPU1-F1
#
_cell.length_a   1.000
_cell.length_b   1.000
_cell.length_c   1.000
_cell.angle_alpha   90.00
_cell.angle_beta   90.00
_cell.angle_gamma   90.00
#
_symmetry.space_group_name_H-M   'P 1'
#
loop_
_entity.id
_entity.type
_entity.pdbx_description
1 polymer ?
#
loop_
_entity_poly.entity_id
_entity_poly.type
_entity_poly.pdbx_seq_one_letter_code
_entity_poly.pdbx_strand_id
1 'polypeptide(L)'
;MSMLMGEMFGVSMFMLNEPWMLILGLIFMAIQGVAYGVTLASISMRTSIPHSFLDILNFAVMGLLVVPLEGLPEALRLFIVFIPYVAPMQLMKRGISSSFMMRPELIVSCITITSVMILISIWQTKKTERWIRRHGVKGVGFM
;
A
#
# COMPACT_ATOMS: atom_id res chain seq x y z
N MET A 1 10.27 13.24 -25.94
CA MET A 1 11.16 13.43 -24.76
C MET A 1 11.61 12.11 -24.15
N SER A 2 10.74 11.12 -23.94
CA SER A 2 11.12 9.78 -23.47
C SER A 2 12.14 9.05 -24.37
N MET A 3 12.04 9.23 -25.69
CA MET A 3 12.96 8.60 -26.67
C MET A 3 14.38 9.19 -26.62
N LEU A 4 14.51 10.51 -26.38
CA LEU A 4 15.81 11.19 -26.25
C LEU A 4 16.53 10.84 -24.93
N MET A 5 15.77 10.60 -23.85
CA MET A 5 16.38 10.20 -22.57
C MET A 5 16.87 8.74 -22.57
N GLY A 6 16.28 7.88 -23.41
CA GLY A 6 16.73 6.50 -23.56
C GLY A 6 18.13 6.37 -24.20
N GLU A 7 18.45 7.24 -25.15
CA GLU A 7 19.77 7.25 -25.81
C GLU A 7 20.86 7.90 -24.95
N MET A 8 20.55 8.94 -24.16
CA MET A 8 21.55 9.62 -23.33
C MET A 8 21.98 8.81 -22.09
N PHE A 9 21.11 7.93 -21.58
CA PHE A 9 21.37 7.17 -20.35
C PHE A 9 21.56 5.67 -20.58
N GLY A 10 21.41 5.16 -21.82
CA GLY A 10 21.51 3.73 -22.12
C GLY A 10 20.44 2.87 -21.42
N VAL A 11 19.40 3.51 -20.87
CA VAL A 11 18.30 2.87 -20.15
C VAL A 11 17.05 2.99 -21.00
N SER A 12 16.69 1.90 -21.65
CA SER A 12 15.41 1.74 -22.31
C SER A 12 14.27 1.81 -21.29
N MET A 13 13.59 2.95 -21.21
CA MET A 13 12.46 3.17 -20.29
C MET A 13 11.26 2.23 -20.52
N PHE A 14 11.27 1.48 -21.64
CA PHE A 14 10.25 0.50 -22.00
C PHE A 14 10.71 -0.96 -21.84
N MET A 15 11.96 -1.23 -21.41
CA MET A 15 12.36 -2.61 -21.08
C MET A 15 11.83 -2.95 -19.69
N LEU A 16 10.66 -3.59 -19.68
CA LEU A 16 10.18 -4.34 -18.54
C LEU A 16 11.08 -5.56 -18.37
N ASN A 17 11.82 -5.60 -17.27
CA ASN A 17 12.69 -6.74 -16.98
C ASN A 17 11.86 -7.93 -16.53
N GLU A 18 10.96 -7.71 -15.58
CA GLU A 18 10.15 -8.75 -14.98
C GLU A 18 8.68 -8.29 -14.88
N PRO A 19 7.91 -8.38 -15.99
CA PRO A 19 6.55 -7.85 -16.05
C PRO A 19 5.60 -8.53 -15.04
N TRP A 20 5.87 -9.78 -14.68
CA TRP A 20 5.09 -10.52 -13.69
C TRP A 20 5.19 -9.89 -12.29
N MET A 21 6.37 -9.38 -11.90
CA MET A 21 6.55 -8.70 -10.62
C MET A 21 5.84 -7.36 -10.58
N LEU A 22 5.85 -6.64 -11.70
CA LEU A 22 5.12 -5.39 -11.83
C LEU A 22 3.62 -5.63 -11.62
N ILE A 23 3.06 -6.64 -12.29
CA ILE A 23 1.65 -7.00 -12.16
C ILE A 23 1.32 -7.42 -10.72
N LEU A 24 2.15 -8.26 -10.09
CA LEU A 24 1.95 -8.66 -8.69
C LEU A 24 1.98 -7.45 -7.75
N GLY A 25 2.96 -6.56 -7.92
CA GLY A 25 3.06 -5.34 -7.12
C GLY A 25 1.81 -4.46 -7.26
N LEU A 26 1.31 -4.29 -8.49
CA LEU A 26 0.05 -3.57 -8.73
C LEU A 26 -1.15 -4.23 -8.06
N ILE A 27 -1.28 -5.55 -8.16
CA ILE A 27 -2.37 -6.30 -7.53
C ILE A 27 -2.33 -6.12 -6.01
N PHE A 28 -1.18 -6.31 -5.38
CA PHE A 28 -1.05 -6.10 -3.94
C PHE A 28 -1.34 -4.66 -3.53
N MET A 29 -0.86 -3.68 -4.30
CA MET A 29 -1.12 -2.27 -4.04
C MET A 29 -2.61 -1.94 -4.12
N ALA A 30 -3.31 -2.47 -5.13
CA ALA A 30 -4.76 -2.30 -5.29
C ALA A 30 -5.53 -2.94 -4.13
N ILE A 31 -5.19 -4.18 -3.74
CA ILE A 31 -5.85 -4.88 -2.63
C ILE A 31 -5.64 -4.12 -1.31
N GLN A 32 -4.42 -3.66 -1.03
CA GLN A 32 -4.12 -2.86 0.16
C GLN A 32 -4.90 -1.53 0.16
N GLY A 33 -4.99 -0.88 -1.01
CA GLY A 33 -5.76 0.37 -1.18
C GLY A 33 -7.24 0.19 -0.88
N VAL A 34 -7.85 -0.89 -1.39
CA VAL A 34 -9.25 -1.24 -1.10
C VAL A 34 -9.44 -1.57 0.38
N ALA A 35 -8.56 -2.40 0.96
CA ALA A 35 -8.64 -2.77 2.37
C ALA A 35 -8.55 -1.54 3.29
N TYR A 36 -7.66 -0.60 2.96
CA TYR A 36 -7.54 0.70 3.65
C TYR A 36 -8.82 1.52 3.52
N GLY A 37 -9.33 1.72 2.31
CA GLY A 37 -10.56 2.49 2.06
C GLY A 37 -11.78 1.93 2.79
N VAL A 38 -11.95 0.60 2.80
CA VAL A 38 -13.05 -0.06 3.53
C VAL A 38 -12.90 0.09 5.05
N THR A 39 -11.67 -0.03 5.55
CA THR A 39 -11.37 0.19 6.98
C THR A 39 -11.72 1.61 7.39
N LEU A 40 -11.31 2.58 6.56
CA LEU A 40 -11.57 4.00 6.75
C LEU A 40 -13.06 4.33 6.73
N ALA A 41 -13.79 3.84 5.73
CA ALA A 41 -15.25 4.01 5.65
C ALA A 41 -15.95 3.43 6.89
N SER A 42 -15.54 2.23 7.32
CA SER A 42 -16.10 1.57 8.50
C SER A 42 -15.86 2.35 9.79
N ILE A 43 -14.69 2.97 9.95
CA ILE A 43 -14.36 3.80 11.11
C ILE A 43 -15.12 5.12 11.06
N SER A 44 -15.09 5.82 9.93
CA SER A 44 -15.77 7.11 9.72
C SER A 44 -17.26 7.02 10.04
N MET A 45 -17.94 5.95 9.63
CA MET A 45 -19.35 5.68 9.97
C MET A 45 -19.63 5.60 11.48
N ARG A 46 -18.64 5.23 12.31
CA ARG A 46 -18.82 5.06 13.76
C ARG A 46 -18.35 6.24 14.60
N THR A 47 -17.30 6.93 14.16
CA THR A 47 -16.59 7.90 15.01
C THR A 47 -16.76 9.34 14.54
N SER A 48 -17.45 9.59 13.43
CA SER A 48 -17.58 10.93 12.83
C SER A 48 -16.21 11.59 12.54
N ILE A 49 -15.12 10.82 12.53
CA ILE A 49 -13.79 11.35 12.30
C ILE A 49 -13.76 11.87 10.86
N PRO A 50 -13.35 13.14 10.63
CA PRO A 50 -13.25 13.69 9.29
C PRO A 50 -12.32 12.82 8.46
N HIS A 51 -12.78 12.45 7.26
CA HIS A 51 -12.00 11.66 6.29
C HIS A 51 -10.61 12.27 6.08
N SER A 52 -10.54 13.60 6.12
CA SER A 52 -9.33 14.42 5.99
C SER A 52 -8.19 14.07 6.95
N PHE A 53 -8.46 13.68 8.21
CA PHE A 53 -7.39 13.31 9.14
C PHE A 53 -6.72 11.99 8.77
N LEU A 54 -7.47 11.10 8.11
CA LEU A 54 -6.98 9.79 7.70
C LEU A 54 -6.34 9.85 6.31
N ASP A 55 -6.74 10.82 5.48
CA ASP A 55 -6.01 11.14 4.24
C ASP A 55 -4.59 11.64 4.54
N ILE A 56 -4.40 12.46 5.57
CA ILE A 56 -3.07 12.93 6.02
C ILE A 56 -2.18 11.74 6.39
N LEU A 57 -2.72 10.74 7.07
CA LEU A 57 -1.97 9.53 7.43
C LEU A 57 -1.54 8.75 6.18
N ASN A 58 -2.42 8.64 5.17
CA ASN A 58 -2.10 7.98 3.90
C ASN A 58 -1.01 8.75 3.13
N PHE A 59 -1.09 10.08 3.08
CA PHE A 59 -0.05 10.92 2.46
C PHE A 59 1.32 10.76 3.12
N ALA A 60 1.38 10.62 4.45
CA ALA A 60 2.63 10.35 5.14
C ALA A 60 3.25 9.00 4.70
N VAL A 61 2.41 7.98 4.50
CA VAL A 61 2.86 6.67 3.98
C VAL A 61 3.31 6.78 2.52
N MET A 62 2.63 7.58 1.69
CA MET A 62 3.07 7.86 0.32
C MET A 62 4.45 8.54 0.26
N GLY A 63 4.79 9.42 1.22
CA GLY A 63 6.13 10.02 1.28
C GLY A 63 7.25 9.00 1.49
N LEU A 64 7.00 7.94 2.27
CA LEU A 64 7.95 6.86 2.54
C LEU A 64 8.25 6.00 1.30
N LEU A 65 7.36 5.99 0.31
CA LEU A 65 7.51 5.23 -0.93
C LEU A 65 8.68 5.72 -1.81
N VAL A 66 9.04 7.00 -1.67
CA VAL A 66 10.12 7.65 -2.42
C VAL A 66 11.50 7.28 -1.85
N VAL A 67 11.57 6.79 -0.62
CA VAL A 67 12.84 6.50 0.06
C VAL A 67 13.58 5.33 -0.60
N PRO A 68 14.87 5.49 -0.96
CA PRO A 68 15.69 4.41 -1.48
C PRO A 68 16.04 3.43 -0.34
N LEU A 69 15.48 2.22 -0.39
CA LEU A 69 15.70 1.21 0.66
C LEU A 69 17.11 0.59 0.61
N GLU A 70 17.78 0.69 -0.53
CA GLU A 70 19.10 0.07 -0.77
C GLU A 70 20.18 0.67 0.13
N GLY A 71 20.09 1.97 0.44
CA GLY A 71 21.03 2.69 1.30
C GLY A 71 20.74 2.60 2.80
N LEU A 72 19.70 1.88 3.22
CA LEU A 72 19.31 1.79 4.63
C LEU A 72 19.96 0.60 5.35
N PRO A 73 20.30 0.75 6.66
CA PRO A 73 20.69 -0.37 7.50
C PRO A 73 19.65 -1.50 7.47
N GLU A 74 20.10 -2.75 7.54
CA GLU A 74 19.24 -3.92 7.36
C GLU A 74 18.07 -3.97 8.35
N ALA A 75 18.31 -3.66 9.62
CA ALA A 75 17.26 -3.59 10.63
C ALA A 75 16.17 -2.55 10.28
N LEU A 76 16.58 -1.34 9.88
CA LEU A 76 15.65 -0.25 9.54
C LEU A 76 14.84 -0.57 8.29
N ARG A 77 15.48 -1.19 7.31
CA ARG A 77 14.86 -1.66 6.07
C ARG A 77 13.76 -2.66 6.36
N LEU A 78 13.99 -3.60 7.27
CA LEU A 78 13.02 -4.63 7.65
C LEU A 78 11.76 -3.97 8.23
N PHE A 79 11.92 -2.98 9.12
CA PHE A 79 10.78 -2.20 9.64
C PHE A 79 10.03 -1.44 8.55
N ILE A 80 10.73 -0.77 7.65
CA ILE A 80 10.11 0.06 6.60
C ILE A 80 9.37 -0.80 5.58
N VAL A 81 9.88 -1.98 5.25
CA VAL A 81 9.22 -2.94 4.36
C VAL A 81 7.88 -3.42 4.91
N PHE A 82 7.70 -3.43 6.24
CA PHE A 82 6.42 -3.75 6.88
C PHE A 82 5.38 -2.63 6.84
N ILE A 83 5.74 -1.45 6.35
CA ILE A 83 4.78 -0.35 6.17
C ILE A 83 3.91 -0.65 4.94
N PRO A 84 2.57 -0.44 5.02
CA PRO A 84 1.68 -0.61 3.87
C PRO A 84 2.18 0.11 2.62
N TYR A 85 1.90 -0.46 1.45
CA TYR A 85 2.31 0.04 0.13
C TYR A 85 3.81 0.01 -0.19
N VAL A 86 4.70 -0.07 0.81
CA VAL A 86 6.15 -0.07 0.59
C VAL A 86 6.60 -1.32 -0.15
N ALA A 87 6.35 -2.52 0.40
CA ALA A 87 6.76 -3.77 -0.25
C ALA A 87 6.17 -3.94 -1.67
N PRO A 88 4.87 -3.67 -1.92
CA PRO A 88 4.30 -3.69 -3.27
C PRO A 88 5.01 -2.73 -4.24
N MET A 89 5.36 -1.53 -3.79
CA MET A 89 6.09 -0.59 -4.64
C MET A 89 7.49 -1.10 -4.99
N GLN A 90 8.20 -1.72 -4.06
CA GLN A 90 9.53 -2.26 -4.33
C GLN A 90 9.48 -3.42 -5.34
N LEU A 91 8.43 -4.25 -5.30
CA LEU A 91 8.15 -5.23 -6.34
C LEU A 91 7.90 -4.58 -7.71
N MET A 92 7.14 -3.48 -7.75
CA MET A 92 6.95 -2.73 -8.99
C MET A 92 8.26 -2.13 -9.51
N LYS A 93 9.09 -1.55 -8.63
CA LYS A 93 10.42 -1.01 -8.99
C LYS A 93 11.32 -2.09 -9.60
N ARG A 94 11.29 -3.32 -9.07
CA ARG A 94 11.99 -4.46 -9.67
C ARG A 94 11.46 -4.85 -11.04
N GLY A 95 10.14 -4.82 -11.25
CA GLY A 95 9.56 -5.11 -12.56
C GLY A 95 10.00 -4.13 -13.65
N ILE A 96 10.32 -2.89 -13.26
CA ILE A 96 10.76 -1.81 -14.16
C ILE A 96 12.29 -1.75 -14.27
N SER A 97 13.04 -1.95 -13.19
CA SER A 97 14.50 -1.75 -13.13
C SER A 97 15.28 -3.05 -12.88
N SER A 98 16.26 -3.33 -13.73
CA SER A 98 17.13 -4.50 -13.66
C SER A 98 18.14 -4.44 -12.51
N SER A 99 18.44 -3.23 -12.01
CA SER A 99 19.42 -2.99 -10.95
C SER A 99 18.92 -3.37 -9.55
N PHE A 100 17.60 -3.54 -9.38
CA PHE A 100 17.02 -3.77 -8.06
C PHE A 100 17.16 -5.24 -7.68
N MET A 101 17.88 -5.65 -6.63
CA MET A 101 17.97 -7.09 -6.31
C MET A 101 16.65 -7.61 -5.71
N MET A 102 16.13 -8.73 -6.24
CA MET A 102 14.97 -9.40 -5.67
C MET A 102 15.32 -9.98 -4.30
N ARG A 103 14.65 -9.50 -3.25
CA ARG A 103 14.73 -10.08 -1.91
C ARG A 103 13.46 -10.87 -1.59
N PRO A 104 13.56 -12.13 -1.14
CA PRO A 104 12.38 -12.96 -0.81
C PRO A 104 11.53 -12.33 0.31
N GLU A 105 12.15 -11.54 1.18
CA GLU A 105 11.51 -10.74 2.22
C GLU A 105 10.39 -9.83 1.69
N LEU A 106 10.49 -9.34 0.45
CA LEU A 106 9.49 -8.45 -0.17
C LEU A 106 8.18 -9.19 -0.48
N ILE A 107 8.26 -10.43 -0.96
CA ILE A 107 7.05 -11.23 -1.24
C ILE A 107 6.36 -11.62 0.07
N VAL A 108 7.15 -12.07 1.05
CA VAL A 108 6.63 -12.47 2.37
C VAL A 108 5.97 -11.29 3.07
N SER A 109 6.59 -10.12 3.05
CA SER A 109 6.00 -8.89 3.61
C SER A 109 4.74 -8.46 2.86
N CYS A 110 4.72 -8.49 1.52
CA CYS A 110 3.51 -8.22 0.73
C CYS A 110 2.35 -9.10 1.14
N ILE A 111 2.55 -10.43 1.21
CA ILE A 111 1.51 -11.36 1.62
C ILE A 111 1.07 -11.06 3.05
N THR A 112 2.02 -10.96 3.99
CA THR A 112 1.74 -10.76 5.42
C THR A 112 0.95 -9.49 5.68
N ILE A 113 1.41 -8.34 5.17
CA ILE A 113 0.77 -7.04 5.38
C ILE A 113 -0.61 -7.01 4.73
N THR A 114 -0.73 -7.53 3.51
CA THR A 114 -2.00 -7.57 2.79
C THR A 114 -3.02 -8.42 3.55
N SER A 115 -2.62 -9.60 4.04
CA SER A 115 -3.48 -10.44 4.87
C SER A 115 -3.92 -9.72 6.15
N VAL A 116 -2.99 -9.05 6.85
CA VAL A 116 -3.32 -8.28 8.06
C VAL A 116 -4.32 -7.15 7.75
N MET A 117 -4.11 -6.39 6.67
CA MET A 117 -5.02 -5.31 6.27
C MET A 117 -6.42 -5.83 5.91
N ILE A 118 -6.51 -6.96 5.20
CA ILE A 118 -7.80 -7.60 4.88
C ILE A 118 -8.50 -8.04 6.16
N LEU A 119 -7.78 -8.67 7.10
CA LEU A 119 -8.34 -9.11 8.38
C LEU A 119 -8.87 -7.93 9.21
N ILE A 120 -8.10 -6.84 9.29
CA ILE A 120 -8.51 -5.62 9.97
C ILE A 120 -9.75 -5.02 9.29
N SER A 121 -9.77 -4.96 7.96
CA SER A 121 -10.89 -4.46 7.19
C SER A 121 -12.17 -5.25 7.46
N ILE A 122 -12.12 -6.58 7.37
CA ILE A 122 -13.27 -7.46 7.68
C ILE A 122 -13.71 -7.28 9.13
N TRP A 123 -12.77 -7.22 10.08
CA TRP A 123 -13.08 -7.04 11.50
C TRP A 123 -13.80 -5.72 11.76
N GLN A 124 -13.32 -4.62 11.16
CA GLN A 124 -13.93 -3.30 11.30
C GLN A 124 -15.31 -3.25 10.66
N THR A 125 -15.48 -3.78 9.45
CA THR A 125 -16.78 -3.86 8.80
C THR A 125 -17.79 -4.61 9.65
N LYS A 126 -17.44 -5.79 10.18
CA LYS A 126 -18.32 -6.57 11.08
C LYS A 126 -18.62 -5.86 12.39
N LYS A 127 -17.69 -5.04 12.89
CA LYS A 127 -17.89 -4.26 14.11
C LYS A 127 -18.83 -3.09 13.86
N THR A 128 -18.68 -2.42 12.73
CA THR A 128 -19.56 -1.34 12.27
C THR A 128 -20.97 -1.84 11.97
N GLU A 129 -21.12 -2.96 11.28
CA GLU A 129 -22.43 -3.57 11.02
C GLU A 129 -23.18 -3.89 12.32
N ARG A 130 -22.50 -4.55 13.28
CA ARG A 130 -23.10 -4.85 14.60
C ARG A 130 -23.51 -3.59 15.36
N TRP A 131 -22.74 -2.51 15.21
CA TRP A 131 -23.03 -1.26 15.88
C TRP A 131 -24.24 -0.54 15.28
N ILE A 132 -24.31 -0.48 13.94
CA ILE A 132 -25.45 0.07 13.19
C ILE A 132 -26.73 -0.73 13.48
N ARG A 133 -26.66 -2.07 13.49
CA ARG A 133 -27.83 -2.92 13.83
C ARG A 133 -28.40 -2.64 15.23
N ARG A 134 -27.57 -2.20 16.19
CA ARG A 134 -28.01 -1.89 17.57
C ARG A 134 -28.54 -0.47 17.73
N HIS A 135 -27.91 0.51 17.10
CA HIS A 135 -28.22 1.94 17.29
C HIS A 135 -29.11 2.51 16.18
N GLY A 136 -29.39 1.73 15.13
CA GLY A 136 -30.13 2.17 13.96
C GLY A 136 -29.42 3.32 13.24
N VAL A 137 -30.18 4.10 12.48
CA VAL A 137 -29.68 5.24 11.69
C VAL A 137 -29.04 6.33 12.56
N LYS A 138 -29.49 6.46 13.83
CA LYS A 138 -28.94 7.40 14.83
C LYS A 138 -27.52 7.07 15.28
N GLY A 139 -27.06 5.85 15.01
CA GLY A 139 -25.67 5.50 15.23
C GLY A 139 -24.78 6.16 14.19
N VAL A 140 -25.13 6.13 12.90
CA VAL A 140 -24.21 6.58 11.86
C VAL A 140 -23.76 8.01 12.13
N GLY A 141 -22.44 8.22 12.22
CA GLY A 141 -21.79 9.45 12.71
C GLY A 141 -22.02 10.72 11.88
N PHE A 142 -23.05 10.73 11.03
CA PHE A 142 -23.56 11.89 10.32
C PHE A 142 -24.99 12.15 10.79
N MET A 143 -25.10 12.77 11.96
CA MET A 143 -26.16 13.71 12.31
C MET A 143 -25.51 15.06 12.60
#